data_AF-A0A285V9B8-F1
#
_entry.id   AF-A0A285V9B8-F1
#
_cell.length_a   1.000
_cell.length_b   1.000
_cell.length_c   1.000
_cell.angle_alpha   90.00
_cell.angle_beta   90.00
_cell.angle_gamma   90.00
#
_symmetry.space_group_name_H-M   'P 1'
#
loop_
_entity.id
_entity.type
_entity.pdbx_description
1 polymer ?
#
loop_
_entity_poly.entity_id
_entity_poly.type
_entity_poly.pdbx_seq_one_letter_code
_entity_poly.pdbx_strand_id
1 'polypeptide(L)'
;MLRLFADGSTVVLQGLHRLWPPLIEFADQLAADLGHPTQVNAYVTPPSSRGFDAHYDVHDVFVLQVAGQKHWTIHEPVLRDPLRTQVWTDRREDVAAAAAREPVIDAVLEPGDVLYLPRGFLHSATALGEISAHLTIGIHSVTRWGAAEAALELVRTLAAEDPALRGSLPLGVDLADPDSLREDITAVVEGLRAWLGRVDPAEVAEQLRARTWAQVRPEPVAPLASSAAAAALTPDTVVRLRPRLRCVLRDEDDGRLTLLGGRRTHSFPGSVRAALTELLAVGELKVGDLPGLEPDERITLARRLVTEAVVVVPDAAVAGP
;
A
#
# COMPACT_ATOMS: atom_id res chain seq x y z
N MET A 1 2.42 -20.00 24.46
CA MET A 1 1.38 -18.99 24.15
C MET A 1 0.30 -18.96 25.22
N LEU A 2 -0.49 -20.02 25.43
CA LEU A 2 -1.57 -20.04 26.45
C LEU A 2 -1.14 -19.61 27.85
N ARG A 3 0.05 -20.05 28.30
CA ARG A 3 0.62 -19.61 29.60
C ARG A 3 0.86 -18.10 29.67
N LEU A 4 1.47 -17.51 28.64
CA LEU A 4 1.72 -16.06 28.60
C LEU A 4 0.41 -15.26 28.60
N PHE A 5 -0.61 -15.76 27.90
CA PHE A 5 -1.93 -15.14 27.87
C PHE A 5 -2.63 -15.22 29.25
N ALA A 6 -2.57 -16.38 29.90
CA ALA A 6 -3.07 -16.54 31.28
C ALA A 6 -2.33 -15.64 32.28
N ASP A 7 -1.04 -15.39 32.06
CA ASP A 7 -0.20 -14.50 32.86
C ASP A 7 -0.39 -13.00 32.52
N GLY A 8 -1.38 -12.65 31.68
CA GLY A 8 -1.78 -11.26 31.41
C GLY A 8 -1.29 -10.65 30.08
N SER A 9 -0.52 -11.39 29.28
CA SER A 9 0.02 -10.89 28.02
C SER A 9 -1.05 -10.75 26.93
N THR A 10 -1.03 -9.66 26.17
CA THR A 10 -1.86 -9.49 24.96
C THR A 10 -1.28 -10.27 23.79
N VAL A 11 -2.12 -10.98 23.04
CA VAL A 11 -1.76 -11.62 21.77
C VAL A 11 -2.02 -10.63 20.63
N VAL A 12 -1.00 -10.40 19.79
CA VAL A 12 -1.10 -9.55 18.61
C VAL A 12 -0.93 -10.40 17.36
N LEU A 13 -1.96 -10.45 16.52
CA LEU A 13 -1.94 -11.10 15.21
C LEU A 13 -1.74 -10.02 14.15
N GLN A 14 -0.48 -9.84 13.73
CA GLN A 14 -0.13 -8.83 12.75
C GLN A 14 -0.47 -9.28 11.32
N GLY A 15 -1.07 -8.39 10.55
CA GLY A 15 -1.35 -8.61 9.14
C GLY A 15 -2.36 -9.74 8.89
N LEU A 16 -3.39 -9.86 9.73
CA LEU A 16 -4.38 -10.93 9.65
C LEU A 16 -5.14 -10.95 8.30
N HIS A 17 -5.32 -9.78 7.69
CA HIS A 17 -5.79 -9.58 6.31
C HIS A 17 -4.91 -10.21 5.23
N ARG A 18 -3.83 -10.93 5.56
CA ARG A 18 -3.01 -11.70 4.61
C ARG A 18 -3.33 -13.18 4.60
N LEU A 19 -4.02 -13.67 5.63
CA LEU A 19 -4.22 -15.10 5.88
C LEU A 19 -5.69 -15.48 5.99
N TRP A 20 -6.56 -14.57 6.44
CA TRP A 20 -7.96 -14.89 6.67
C TRP A 20 -8.85 -14.29 5.57
N PRO A 21 -9.50 -15.12 4.71
CA PRO A 21 -10.22 -14.65 3.52
C PRO A 21 -11.23 -13.51 3.76
N PRO A 22 -12.08 -13.53 4.81
CA PRO A 22 -13.00 -12.44 5.05
C PRO A 22 -12.31 -11.10 5.31
N LEU A 23 -11.15 -11.11 5.98
CA LEU A 23 -10.37 -9.89 6.23
C LEU A 23 -9.51 -9.48 5.04
N ILE A 24 -9.15 -10.41 4.16
CA ILE A 24 -8.54 -10.07 2.87
C ILE A 24 -9.56 -9.22 2.09
N GLU A 25 -10.73 -9.79 1.81
CA GLU A 25 -11.79 -9.13 1.03
C GLU A 25 -12.20 -7.78 1.62
N PHE A 26 -12.44 -7.73 2.93
CA PHE A 26 -12.80 -6.50 3.62
C PHE A 26 -11.70 -5.43 3.50
N ALA A 27 -10.43 -5.78 3.75
CA ALA A 27 -9.34 -4.82 3.66
C ALA A 27 -9.17 -4.31 2.22
N ASP A 28 -9.27 -5.18 1.21
CA ASP A 28 -9.11 -4.76 -0.17
C ASP A 28 -10.23 -3.84 -0.66
N GLN A 29 -11.48 -4.14 -0.29
CA GLN A 29 -12.62 -3.29 -0.61
C GLN A 29 -12.47 -1.92 0.07
N LEU A 30 -12.16 -1.92 1.37
CA LEU A 30 -11.96 -0.67 2.10
C LEU A 30 -10.79 0.16 1.52
N ALA A 31 -9.70 -0.50 1.13
CA ALA A 31 -8.58 0.18 0.49
C ALA A 31 -8.94 0.76 -0.89
N ALA A 32 -9.87 0.11 -1.61
CA ALA A 32 -10.38 0.62 -2.88
C ALA A 32 -11.26 1.85 -2.66
N ASP A 33 -12.17 1.79 -1.68
CA ASP A 33 -13.10 2.88 -1.34
C ASP A 33 -12.35 4.12 -0.83
N LEU A 34 -11.35 3.93 0.03
CA LEU A 34 -10.55 5.02 0.61
C LEU A 34 -9.46 5.55 -0.33
N GLY A 35 -9.06 4.79 -1.35
CA GLY A 35 -7.88 5.12 -2.16
C GLY A 35 -6.55 5.01 -1.39
N HIS A 36 -6.55 4.45 -0.17
CA HIS A 36 -5.40 4.30 0.70
C HIS A 36 -5.18 2.83 1.08
N PRO A 37 -3.93 2.32 1.11
CA PRO A 37 -3.67 0.95 1.54
C PRO A 37 -4.11 0.71 2.99
N THR A 38 -4.68 -0.45 3.24
CA THR A 38 -5.15 -0.84 4.57
C THR A 38 -4.38 -2.04 5.10
N GLN A 39 -4.24 -2.11 6.42
CA GLN A 39 -3.69 -3.27 7.12
C GLN A 39 -4.58 -3.60 8.31
N VAL A 40 -4.99 -4.86 8.44
CA VAL A 40 -5.72 -5.33 9.63
C VAL A 40 -4.81 -6.14 10.54
N ASN A 41 -4.74 -5.75 11.80
CA ASN A 41 -4.16 -6.51 12.91
C ASN A 41 -5.27 -6.87 13.90
N ALA A 42 -5.11 -7.97 14.65
CA ALA A 42 -6.01 -8.30 15.76
C ALA A 42 -5.27 -8.29 17.09
N TYR A 43 -5.93 -7.80 18.12
CA TYR A 43 -5.40 -7.75 19.48
C TYR A 43 -6.37 -8.47 20.39
N VAL A 44 -5.87 -9.48 21.11
CA VAL A 44 -6.65 -10.24 22.08
C VAL A 44 -6.00 -10.05 23.45
N THR A 45 -6.72 -9.40 24.37
CA THR A 45 -6.23 -9.02 25.70
C THR A 45 -6.98 -9.85 26.75
N PRO A 46 -6.27 -10.51 27.69
CA PRO A 46 -6.90 -11.27 28.77
C PRO A 46 -7.59 -10.34 29.78
N PRO A 47 -8.41 -10.87 30.70
CA PRO A 47 -9.13 -10.09 31.70
C PRO A 47 -8.22 -9.18 32.52
N SER A 48 -8.68 -7.95 32.77
CA SER A 48 -8.07 -6.99 33.70
C SER A 48 -6.59 -6.64 33.41
N SER A 49 -6.13 -6.83 32.16
CA SER A 49 -4.80 -6.38 31.75
C SER A 49 -4.84 -5.14 30.86
N ARG A 50 -3.83 -4.29 31.02
CA ARG A 50 -3.56 -3.15 30.12
C ARG A 50 -2.77 -3.66 28.93
N GLY A 51 -3.23 -3.36 27.72
CA GLY A 51 -2.57 -3.85 26.51
C GLY A 51 -1.22 -3.15 26.26
N PHE A 52 -1.24 -1.81 26.25
CA PHE A 52 -0.08 -0.96 25.99
C PHE A 52 -0.18 0.35 26.78
N ASP A 53 0.97 0.95 27.09
CA ASP A 53 1.05 2.35 27.55
C ASP A 53 0.53 3.32 26.49
N ALA A 54 0.29 4.57 26.88
CA ALA A 54 -0.13 5.60 25.94
C ALA A 54 0.92 5.79 24.82
N HIS A 55 0.47 5.73 23.57
CA HIS A 55 1.29 5.87 22.38
C HIS A 55 0.46 6.47 21.25
N TYR A 56 1.11 6.86 20.15
CA TYR A 56 0.44 7.22 18.92
C TYR A 56 0.96 6.38 17.75
N ASP A 57 0.10 6.21 16.75
CA ASP A 57 0.47 5.60 15.47
C ASP A 57 0.87 6.66 14.45
N VAL A 58 1.73 6.26 13.51
CA VAL A 58 2.17 7.06 12.35
C VAL A 58 1.26 6.89 11.13
N HIS A 59 0.11 6.26 11.33
CA HIS A 59 -0.92 5.99 10.34
C HIS A 59 -2.29 6.08 11.01
N ASP A 60 -3.33 6.37 10.23
CA ASP A 60 -4.67 6.52 10.80
C ASP A 60 -5.21 5.11 11.12
N VAL A 61 -6.08 4.96 12.11
CA VAL A 61 -6.62 3.64 12.47
C VAL A 61 -8.12 3.69 12.70
N PHE A 62 -8.83 2.64 12.28
CA PHE A 62 -10.12 2.28 12.84
C PHE A 62 -9.91 1.12 13.81
N VAL A 63 -10.44 1.27 15.02
CA VAL A 63 -10.56 0.21 16.01
C VAL A 63 -11.98 -0.33 15.91
N LEU A 64 -12.13 -1.60 15.55
CA LEU A 64 -13.40 -2.31 15.56
C LEU A 64 -13.39 -3.32 16.72
N GLN A 65 -14.23 -3.09 17.72
CA GLN A 65 -14.36 -4.01 18.83
C GLN A 65 -15.17 -5.24 18.37
N VAL A 66 -14.64 -6.46 18.59
CA VAL A 66 -15.26 -7.71 18.10
C VAL A 66 -15.63 -8.70 19.20
N ALA A 67 -15.02 -8.59 20.39
CA ALA A 67 -15.39 -9.41 21.55
C ALA A 67 -15.05 -8.71 22.86
N GLY A 68 -15.90 -8.90 23.87
CA GLY A 68 -15.77 -8.30 25.19
C GLY A 68 -15.71 -6.77 25.17
N GLN A 69 -15.33 -6.18 26.30
CA GLN A 69 -15.26 -4.73 26.46
C GLN A 69 -13.83 -4.21 26.70
N LYS A 70 -13.55 -3.02 26.16
CA LYS A 70 -12.28 -2.33 26.39
C LYS A 70 -12.51 -0.85 26.66
N HIS A 71 -11.92 -0.35 27.73
CA HIS A 71 -11.88 1.08 28.05
C HIS A 71 -10.75 1.74 27.27
N TRP A 72 -11.09 2.73 26.45
CA TRP A 72 -10.19 3.50 25.62
C TRP A 72 -10.09 4.94 26.11
N THR A 73 -8.86 5.43 26.22
CA THR A 73 -8.55 6.80 26.61
C THR A 73 -7.69 7.43 25.52
N ILE A 74 -8.19 8.53 24.94
CA ILE A 74 -7.59 9.21 23.79
C ILE A 74 -7.23 10.65 24.17
N HIS A 75 -6.04 11.10 23.79
CA HIS A 75 -5.57 12.47 24.04
C HIS A 75 -5.07 13.15 22.75
N GLU A 76 -5.02 14.48 22.79
CA GLU A 76 -4.49 15.31 21.71
C GLU A 76 -3.04 14.93 21.34
N PRO A 77 -2.67 14.99 20.04
CA PRO A 77 -1.33 14.69 19.57
C PRO A 77 -0.24 15.57 20.18
N VAL A 78 0.89 14.95 20.54
CA VAL A 78 2.15 15.69 20.80
C VAL A 78 2.86 16.11 19.51
N LEU A 79 2.56 15.39 18.42
CA LEU A 79 3.00 15.68 17.07
C LEU A 79 1.82 15.40 16.14
N ARG A 80 1.37 16.43 15.43
CA ARG A 80 0.32 16.29 14.42
C ARG A 80 0.90 15.69 13.15
N ASP A 81 0.14 14.80 12.52
CA ASP A 81 0.49 14.18 11.24
C ASP A 81 1.89 13.54 11.19
N PRO A 82 2.32 12.75 12.21
CA PRO A 82 3.68 12.22 12.26
C PRO A 82 4.02 11.39 11.01
N LEU A 83 5.24 11.57 10.52
CA LEU A 83 5.81 10.74 9.46
C LEU A 83 6.18 9.35 9.99
N ARG A 84 6.37 8.38 9.09
CA ARG A 84 6.76 7.00 9.45
C ARG A 84 8.06 6.92 10.28
N THR A 85 8.95 7.89 10.12
CA THR A 85 10.23 8.01 10.85
C THR A 85 10.09 8.75 12.18
N GLN A 86 8.95 9.37 12.46
CA GLN A 86 8.70 10.15 13.67
C GLN A 86 7.88 9.32 14.65
N VAL A 87 8.52 8.28 15.18
CA VAL A 87 7.87 7.33 16.09
C VAL A 87 7.72 7.91 17.49
N TRP A 88 6.69 7.47 18.21
CA TRP A 88 6.38 7.94 19.56
C TRP A 88 7.50 7.68 20.58
N THR A 89 8.34 6.67 20.33
CA THR A 89 9.45 6.30 21.22
C THR A 89 10.51 7.38 21.32
N ASP A 90 10.61 8.27 20.34
CA ASP A 90 11.53 9.40 20.33
C ASP A 90 10.96 10.61 21.11
N ARG A 91 9.71 10.47 21.61
CA ARG A 91 8.94 11.51 22.30
C ARG A 91 8.26 10.99 23.57
N ARG A 92 8.86 10.00 24.25
CA ARG A 92 8.25 9.32 25.40
C ARG A 92 7.82 10.27 26.51
N GLU A 93 8.67 11.25 26.83
CA GLU A 93 8.40 12.23 27.89
C GLU A 93 7.20 13.13 27.53
N ASP A 94 7.17 13.67 26.30
CA ASP A 94 6.05 14.46 25.79
C ASP A 94 4.75 13.65 25.79
N VAL A 95 4.81 12.39 25.35
CA VAL A 95 3.67 11.48 25.31
C VAL A 95 3.12 11.22 26.72
N ALA A 96 4.00 10.92 27.68
CA ALA A 96 3.60 10.70 29.07
C ALA A 96 2.97 11.97 29.68
N ALA A 97 3.54 13.14 29.42
CA ALA A 97 3.00 14.41 29.91
C ALA A 97 1.64 14.77 29.28
N ALA A 98 1.43 14.46 28.00
CA ALA A 98 0.16 14.69 27.32
C ALA A 98 -0.92 13.69 27.75
N ALA A 99 -0.57 12.42 27.97
CA ALA A 99 -1.48 11.38 28.44
C ALA A 99 -1.92 11.53 29.91
N ALA A 100 -1.34 12.48 30.64
CA ALA A 100 -1.76 12.84 32.01
C ALA A 100 -2.78 14.00 32.04
N ARG A 101 -3.13 14.55 30.87
CA ARG A 101 -4.14 15.62 30.74
C ARG A 101 -5.54 15.00 30.62
N GLU A 102 -6.57 15.86 30.59
CA GLU A 102 -7.93 15.41 30.33
C GLU A 102 -8.02 14.77 28.93
N PRO A 103 -8.58 13.55 28.81
CA PRO A 103 -8.77 12.90 27.52
C PRO A 103 -9.82 13.61 26.67
N VAL A 104 -9.63 13.58 25.36
CA VAL A 104 -10.65 14.04 24.38
C VAL A 104 -11.72 12.98 24.15
N ILE A 105 -11.39 11.70 24.37
CA ILE A 105 -12.34 10.59 24.39
C ILE A 105 -11.96 9.68 25.54
N ASP A 106 -12.93 9.41 26.40
CA ASP A 106 -12.87 8.43 27.48
C ASP A 106 -14.14 7.57 27.37
N ALA A 107 -14.00 6.37 26.83
CA ALA A 107 -15.16 5.55 26.46
C ALA A 107 -14.87 4.05 26.56
N VAL A 108 -15.92 3.27 26.84
CA VAL A 108 -15.88 1.81 26.74
C VAL A 108 -16.44 1.41 25.38
N LEU A 109 -15.70 0.60 24.63
CA LEU A 109 -16.18 0.02 23.38
C LEU A 109 -16.68 -1.40 23.61
N GLU A 110 -17.84 -1.71 23.02
CA GLU A 110 -18.50 -3.01 23.01
C GLU A 110 -18.49 -3.62 21.60
N PRO A 111 -18.73 -4.94 21.45
CA PRO A 111 -18.71 -5.58 20.14
C PRO A 111 -19.63 -4.91 19.12
N GLY A 112 -19.07 -4.49 17.99
CA GLY A 112 -19.77 -3.73 16.95
C GLY A 112 -19.42 -2.23 16.93
N ASP A 113 -18.88 -1.68 18.01
CA ASP A 113 -18.44 -0.29 18.05
C ASP A 113 -17.17 -0.07 17.23
N VAL A 114 -17.10 1.14 16.64
CA VAL A 114 -15.95 1.57 15.84
C VAL A 114 -15.45 2.92 16.33
N LEU A 115 -14.15 3.00 16.59
CA LEU A 115 -13.44 4.24 16.93
C LEU A 115 -12.43 4.57 15.84
N TYR A 116 -12.54 5.76 15.25
CA TYR A 116 -11.54 6.28 14.31
C TYR A 116 -10.54 7.17 15.04
N LEU A 117 -9.25 6.96 14.80
CA LEU A 117 -8.15 7.74 15.34
C LEU A 117 -7.24 8.21 14.21
N PRO A 118 -7.16 9.52 13.93
CA PRO A 118 -6.14 10.06 13.04
C PRO A 118 -4.73 9.80 13.59
N ARG A 119 -3.74 9.64 12.71
CA ARG A 119 -2.34 9.47 13.12
C ARG A 119 -1.88 10.60 14.06
N GLY A 120 -1.09 10.24 15.05
CA GLY A 120 -0.61 11.17 16.08
C GLY A 120 -1.51 11.27 17.31
N PHE A 121 -2.78 10.85 17.28
CA PHE A 121 -3.61 10.82 18.49
C PHE A 121 -3.10 9.78 19.48
N LEU A 122 -2.89 10.21 20.72
CA LEU A 122 -2.40 9.36 21.79
C LEU A 122 -3.54 8.48 22.26
N HIS A 123 -3.29 7.19 22.41
CA HIS A 123 -4.30 6.25 22.83
C HIS A 123 -3.71 5.18 23.75
N SER A 124 -4.53 4.73 24.70
CA SER A 124 -4.27 3.53 25.49
C SER A 124 -5.58 2.81 25.78
N ALA A 125 -5.50 1.50 26.01
CA ALA A 125 -6.68 0.68 26.19
C ALA A 125 -6.50 -0.42 27.25
N THR A 126 -7.52 -0.61 28.08
CA THR A 126 -7.54 -1.56 29.19
C THR A 126 -8.75 -2.47 29.10
N ALA A 127 -8.55 -3.79 29.20
CA ALA A 127 -9.66 -4.75 29.17
C ALA A 127 -10.47 -4.72 30.48
N LEU A 128 -11.79 -4.82 30.39
CA LEU A 128 -12.70 -4.73 31.54
C LEU A 128 -13.17 -6.11 31.99
N GLY A 129 -12.39 -6.79 32.84
CA GLY A 129 -12.84 -7.99 33.58
C GLY A 129 -13.09 -9.26 32.75
N GLU A 130 -13.08 -9.19 31.42
CA GLU A 130 -13.24 -10.31 30.50
C GLU A 130 -12.19 -10.30 29.38
N ILE A 131 -12.12 -11.37 28.59
CA ILE A 131 -11.28 -11.40 27.39
C ILE A 131 -11.86 -10.40 26.39
N SER A 132 -11.02 -9.47 25.94
CA SER A 132 -11.39 -8.49 24.93
C SER A 132 -10.61 -8.70 23.64
N ALA A 133 -11.29 -8.57 22.49
CA ALA A 133 -10.67 -8.58 21.18
C ALA A 133 -11.15 -7.40 20.31
N HIS A 134 -10.20 -6.77 19.63
CA HIS A 134 -10.49 -5.78 18.59
C HIS A 134 -9.62 -6.02 17.36
N LEU A 135 -10.14 -5.55 16.22
CA LEU A 135 -9.38 -5.39 15.00
C LEU A 135 -8.92 -3.93 14.90
N THR A 136 -7.64 -3.73 14.60
CA THR A 136 -7.12 -2.42 14.22
C THR A 136 -6.88 -2.42 12.73
N ILE A 137 -7.67 -1.59 12.03
CA ILE A 137 -7.56 -1.36 10.60
C ILE A 137 -6.74 -0.10 10.40
N GLY A 138 -5.45 -0.27 10.14
CA GLY A 138 -4.54 0.83 9.82
C GLY A 138 -4.71 1.31 8.39
N ILE A 139 -4.87 2.61 8.20
CA ILE A 139 -4.95 3.32 6.92
C ILE A 139 -3.60 3.99 6.66
N HIS A 140 -2.87 3.47 5.67
CA HIS A 140 -1.58 4.00 5.26
C HIS A 140 -1.78 5.13 4.25
N SER A 141 -2.27 6.27 4.76
CA SER A 141 -2.68 7.42 3.97
C SER A 141 -1.59 7.88 2.99
N VAL A 142 -2.01 8.13 1.75
CA VAL A 142 -1.15 8.72 0.71
C VAL A 142 -1.04 10.20 1.02
N THR A 143 0.17 10.67 1.34
CA THR A 143 0.40 12.03 1.83
C THR A 143 1.11 12.91 0.79
N ARG A 144 1.02 14.23 1.00
CA ARG A 144 1.85 15.21 0.27
C ARG A 144 3.35 14.96 0.47
N TRP A 145 3.75 14.47 1.65
CA TRP A 145 5.12 14.05 1.90
C TRP A 145 5.53 12.87 1.02
N GLY A 146 4.66 11.87 0.86
CA GLY A 146 4.89 10.77 -0.07
C GLY A 146 5.05 11.23 -1.53
N ALA A 147 4.31 12.26 -1.94
CA ALA A 147 4.49 12.90 -3.24
C ALA A 147 5.84 13.64 -3.35
N ALA A 148 6.27 14.32 -2.29
CA ALA A 148 7.58 14.95 -2.23
C ALA A 148 8.72 13.90 -2.33
N GLU A 149 8.60 12.78 -1.62
CA GLU A 149 9.55 11.66 -1.72
C GLU A 149 9.57 11.01 -3.12
N ALA A 150 8.43 10.97 -3.81
CA ALA A 150 8.36 10.52 -5.19
C ALA A 150 9.05 11.51 -6.15
N ALA A 151 8.81 12.81 -5.99
CA ALA A 151 9.46 13.85 -6.78
C ALA A 151 10.98 13.88 -6.57
N LEU A 152 11.45 13.76 -5.33
CA LEU A 152 12.88 13.73 -5.02
C LEU A 152 13.59 12.51 -5.63
N GLU A 153 12.95 11.33 -5.61
CA GLU A 153 13.52 10.15 -6.26
C GLU A 153 13.54 10.29 -7.79
N LEU A 154 12.52 10.93 -8.37
CA LEU A 154 12.51 11.23 -9.80
C LEU A 154 13.65 12.19 -10.16
N VAL A 155 13.82 13.28 -9.40
CA VAL A 155 14.96 14.19 -9.57
C VAL A 155 16.27 13.43 -9.45
N ARG A 156 16.44 12.59 -8.42
CA ARG A 156 17.63 11.76 -8.25
C ARG A 156 17.92 10.89 -9.47
N THR A 157 16.87 10.31 -10.07
CA THR A 157 16.98 9.43 -11.24
C THR A 157 17.35 10.21 -12.49
N LEU A 158 16.65 11.32 -12.78
CA LEU A 158 16.86 12.11 -14.00
C LEU A 158 18.15 12.95 -13.93
N ALA A 159 18.43 13.56 -12.78
CA ALA A 159 19.63 14.35 -12.55
C ALA A 159 20.91 13.51 -12.61
N ALA A 160 20.82 12.19 -12.41
CA ALA A 160 21.96 11.29 -12.60
C ALA A 160 22.45 11.27 -14.06
N GLU A 161 21.66 11.69 -15.04
CA GLU A 161 22.10 11.77 -16.43
C GLU A 161 22.84 13.09 -16.73
N ASP A 162 22.71 14.10 -15.86
CA ASP A 162 23.29 15.43 -16.03
C ASP A 162 24.82 15.39 -15.89
N PRO A 163 25.59 15.71 -16.95
CA PRO A 163 27.04 15.73 -16.89
C PRO A 163 27.61 16.69 -15.83
N ALA A 164 26.93 17.81 -15.55
CA ALA A 164 27.41 18.79 -14.58
C ALA A 164 27.32 18.27 -13.14
N LEU A 165 26.27 17.51 -12.83
CA LEU A 165 26.08 16.88 -11.52
C LEU A 165 26.89 15.58 -11.35
N ARG A 166 27.25 14.93 -12.46
CA ARG A 166 28.12 13.73 -12.45
C ARG A 166 29.61 14.04 -12.36
N GLY A 167 30.02 15.30 -12.55
CA GLY A 167 31.41 15.70 -12.52
C GLY A 167 32.06 15.43 -11.16
N SER A 168 33.34 15.06 -11.17
CA SER A 168 34.13 14.97 -9.94
C SER A 168 34.43 16.37 -9.39
N LEU A 169 34.47 16.49 -8.07
CA LEU A 169 35.05 17.66 -7.42
C LEU A 169 36.55 17.81 -7.80
N PRO A 170 37.10 19.04 -7.73
CA PRO A 170 38.52 19.27 -7.96
C PRO A 170 39.42 18.40 -7.08
N LEU A 171 40.53 17.91 -7.63
CA LEU A 171 41.53 17.16 -6.86
C LEU A 171 42.20 18.07 -5.81
N GLY A 172 42.34 17.57 -4.58
CA GLY A 172 42.97 18.30 -3.49
C GLY A 172 42.03 19.20 -2.69
N VAL A 173 40.71 19.07 -2.88
CA VAL A 173 39.70 19.76 -2.06
C VAL A 173 39.82 19.37 -0.58
N ASP A 174 39.68 20.34 0.33
CA ASP A 174 39.71 20.13 1.77
C ASP A 174 38.29 19.92 2.32
N LEU A 175 37.89 18.67 2.49
CA LEU A 175 36.56 18.32 3.00
C LEU A 175 36.31 18.77 4.45
N ALA A 176 37.34 19.20 5.18
CA ALA A 176 37.19 19.78 6.52
C ALA A 176 36.87 21.28 6.49
N ASP A 177 37.10 21.96 5.37
CA ASP A 177 36.79 23.38 5.18
C ASP A 177 35.56 23.55 4.27
N PRO A 178 34.39 23.94 4.81
CA PRO A 178 33.18 24.19 4.03
C PRO A 178 33.37 25.24 2.93
N ASP A 179 34.31 26.17 3.10
CA ASP A 179 34.55 27.23 2.14
C ASP A 179 35.21 26.71 0.86
N SER A 180 36.02 25.65 0.97
CA SER A 180 36.66 24.99 -0.17
C SER A 180 35.67 24.30 -1.11
N LEU A 181 34.47 23.96 -0.61
CA LEU A 181 33.40 23.26 -1.35
C LEU A 181 32.28 24.20 -1.81
N ARG A 182 32.31 25.47 -1.40
CA ARG A 182 31.15 26.37 -1.51
C ARG A 182 30.66 26.52 -2.95
N GLU A 183 31.57 26.73 -3.90
CA GLU A 183 31.23 26.93 -5.30
C GLU A 183 30.60 25.66 -5.92
N ASP A 184 31.23 24.51 -5.69
CA ASP A 184 30.72 23.22 -6.19
C ASP A 184 29.35 22.86 -5.60
N ILE A 185 29.18 23.03 -4.29
CA ILE A 185 27.88 22.76 -3.64
C ILE A 185 26.80 23.74 -4.12
N THR A 186 27.16 25.00 -4.38
CA THR A 186 26.23 25.97 -4.97
C THR A 186 25.78 25.52 -6.36
N ALA A 187 26.73 25.09 -7.22
CA ALA A 187 26.42 24.56 -8.55
C ALA A 187 25.53 23.30 -8.49
N VAL A 188 25.79 22.40 -7.53
CA VAL A 188 24.94 21.21 -7.29
C VAL A 188 23.52 21.62 -6.91
N VAL A 189 23.37 22.56 -5.97
CA VAL A 189 22.05 23.05 -5.53
C VAL A 189 21.30 23.73 -6.68
N GLU A 190 21.98 24.53 -7.50
CA GLU A 190 21.39 25.16 -8.69
C GLU A 190 20.96 24.13 -9.74
N GLY A 191 21.80 23.12 -10.01
CA GLY A 191 21.46 22.01 -10.90
C GLY A 191 20.23 21.25 -10.41
N LEU A 192 20.17 20.92 -9.11
CA LEU A 192 18.99 20.26 -8.51
C LEU A 192 17.73 21.13 -8.59
N ARG A 193 17.83 22.45 -8.41
CA ARG A 193 16.70 23.37 -8.59
C ARG A 193 16.21 23.39 -10.03
N ALA A 194 17.12 23.38 -11.01
CA ALA A 194 16.76 23.29 -12.42
C ALA A 194 16.03 21.97 -12.73
N TRP A 195 16.48 20.86 -12.16
CA TRP A 195 15.81 19.56 -12.29
C TRP A 195 14.44 19.51 -11.63
N LEU A 196 14.30 20.08 -10.43
CA LEU A 196 12.99 20.22 -9.78
C LEU A 196 12.00 20.99 -10.66
N GLY A 197 12.46 22.01 -11.40
CA GLY A 197 11.63 22.75 -12.36
C GLY A 197 11.23 21.98 -13.62
N ARG A 198 11.82 20.81 -13.87
CA ARG A 198 11.53 19.93 -15.02
C ARG A 198 10.69 18.71 -14.64
N VAL A 199 10.45 18.49 -13.35
CA VAL A 199 9.64 17.37 -12.88
C VAL A 199 8.21 17.52 -13.35
N ASP A 200 7.73 16.54 -14.11
CA ASP A 200 6.32 16.46 -14.51
C ASP A 200 5.47 15.96 -13.33
N PRO A 201 4.45 16.73 -12.88
CA PRO A 201 3.49 16.26 -11.87
C PRO A 201 2.82 14.92 -12.22
N ALA A 202 2.63 14.60 -13.51
CA ALA A 202 2.08 13.34 -13.94
C ALA A 202 3.00 12.16 -13.60
N GLU A 203 4.31 12.28 -13.85
CA GLU A 203 5.30 11.25 -13.48
C GLU A 203 5.38 11.05 -11.97
N VAL A 204 5.30 12.13 -11.19
CA VAL A 204 5.24 12.04 -9.72
C VAL A 204 3.99 11.29 -9.27
N ALA A 205 2.84 11.61 -9.86
CA ALA A 205 1.58 10.92 -9.57
C ALA A 205 1.66 9.42 -9.93
N GLU A 206 2.33 9.07 -11.03
CA GLU A 206 2.55 7.68 -11.41
C GLU A 206 3.47 6.93 -10.46
N GLN A 207 4.58 7.53 -10.05
CA GLN A 207 5.46 6.96 -9.03
C GLN A 207 4.71 6.75 -7.71
N LEU A 208 3.94 7.75 -7.28
CA LEU A 208 3.14 7.68 -6.06
C LEU A 208 2.09 6.56 -6.14
N ARG A 209 1.37 6.47 -7.26
CA ARG A 209 0.42 5.39 -7.53
C ARG A 209 1.11 4.02 -7.49
N ALA A 210 2.22 3.86 -8.20
CA ALA A 210 2.95 2.59 -8.27
C ALA A 210 3.43 2.13 -6.88
N ARG A 211 3.96 3.05 -6.06
CA ARG A 211 4.36 2.77 -4.67
C ARG A 211 3.17 2.41 -3.79
N THR A 212 2.05 3.12 -3.95
CA THR A 212 0.83 2.90 -3.16
C THR A 212 0.21 1.55 -3.48
N TRP A 213 0.01 1.25 -4.77
CA TRP A 213 -0.60 0.00 -5.21
C TRP A 213 0.29 -1.22 -4.94
N ALA A 214 1.61 -1.04 -4.81
CA ALA A 214 2.53 -2.11 -4.39
C ALA A 214 2.27 -2.62 -2.96
N GLN A 215 1.60 -1.83 -2.12
CA GLN A 215 1.29 -2.22 -0.74
C GLN A 215 0.12 -3.20 -0.66
N VAL A 216 -0.76 -3.19 -1.66
CA VAL A 216 -1.85 -4.16 -1.82
C VAL A 216 -1.31 -5.36 -2.60
N ARG A 217 -1.53 -6.58 -2.10
CA ARG A 217 -1.02 -7.80 -2.73
C ARG A 217 -2.12 -8.49 -3.55
N PRO A 218 -1.98 -8.54 -4.88
CA PRO A 218 -2.83 -9.37 -5.71
C PRO A 218 -2.72 -10.85 -5.37
N GLU A 219 -3.67 -11.66 -5.87
CA GLU A 219 -3.56 -13.13 -5.83
C GLU A 219 -2.17 -13.59 -6.29
N PRO A 220 -1.49 -14.46 -5.52
CA PRO A 220 -0.22 -15.05 -5.94
C PRO A 220 -0.38 -15.79 -7.27
N VAL A 221 0.66 -15.74 -8.10
CA VAL A 221 0.68 -16.39 -9.41
C VAL A 221 1.56 -17.63 -9.30
N ALA A 222 1.10 -18.76 -9.82
CA ALA A 222 1.90 -19.97 -9.97
C ALA A 222 2.62 -19.94 -11.34
N PRO A 223 3.92 -19.60 -11.43
CA PRO A 223 4.54 -19.26 -12.71
C PRO A 223 4.57 -20.41 -13.71
N LEU A 224 4.84 -21.63 -13.22
CA LEU A 224 4.85 -22.84 -14.06
C LEU A 224 3.47 -23.19 -14.59
N ALA A 225 2.45 -23.18 -13.72
CA ALA A 225 1.06 -23.43 -14.12
C ALA A 225 0.54 -22.35 -15.07
N SER A 226 0.87 -21.08 -14.81
CA SER A 226 0.46 -19.95 -15.66
C SER A 226 1.11 -20.03 -17.05
N SER A 227 2.40 -20.39 -17.11
CA SER A 227 3.12 -20.59 -18.37
C SER A 227 2.51 -21.73 -19.19
N ALA A 228 2.25 -22.87 -18.55
CA ALA A 228 1.61 -24.02 -19.20
C ALA A 228 0.19 -23.67 -19.70
N ALA A 229 -0.61 -23.00 -18.87
CA ALA A 229 -1.95 -22.55 -19.25
C ALA A 229 -1.93 -21.56 -20.43
N ALA A 230 -1.00 -20.60 -20.43
CA ALA A 230 -0.83 -19.63 -21.51
C ALA A 230 -0.50 -20.30 -22.86
N ALA A 231 0.25 -21.42 -22.84
CA ALA A 231 0.56 -22.21 -24.02
C ALA A 231 -0.64 -23.03 -24.52
N ALA A 232 -1.54 -23.45 -23.63
CA ALA A 232 -2.66 -24.36 -23.91
C ALA A 232 -4.02 -23.66 -24.08
N LEU A 233 -4.07 -22.33 -24.15
CA LEU A 233 -5.33 -21.57 -24.25
C LEU A 233 -6.16 -21.98 -25.46
N THR A 234 -7.46 -22.20 -25.21
CA THR A 234 -8.49 -22.43 -26.22
C THR A 234 -9.59 -21.35 -26.11
N PRO A 235 -10.47 -21.21 -27.11
CA PRO A 235 -11.63 -20.31 -27.01
C PRO A 235 -12.53 -20.59 -25.79
N ASP A 236 -12.62 -21.84 -25.35
CA ASP A 236 -13.44 -22.22 -24.18
C ASP A 236 -12.75 -21.95 -22.82
N THR A 237 -11.46 -21.60 -22.83
CA THR A 237 -10.72 -21.34 -21.60
C THR A 237 -11.24 -20.09 -20.92
N VAL A 238 -11.52 -20.15 -19.61
CA VAL A 238 -11.89 -18.99 -18.81
C VAL A 238 -10.64 -18.30 -18.27
N VAL A 239 -10.54 -16.99 -18.50
CA VAL A 239 -9.56 -16.11 -17.86
C VAL A 239 -10.27 -15.21 -16.86
N ARG A 240 -9.67 -15.07 -15.68
CA ARG A 240 -10.19 -14.24 -14.59
C ARG A 240 -9.18 -13.16 -14.25
N LEU A 241 -9.63 -11.91 -14.15
CA LEU A 241 -8.81 -10.81 -13.64
C LEU A 241 -8.20 -11.22 -12.30
N ARG A 242 -6.90 -11.01 -12.16
CA ARG A 242 -6.20 -11.41 -10.94
C ARG A 242 -6.80 -10.62 -9.76
N PRO A 243 -7.40 -11.28 -8.76
CA PRO A 243 -8.04 -10.63 -7.62
C PRO A 243 -7.11 -9.64 -6.97
N ARG A 244 -7.67 -8.49 -6.63
CA ARG A 244 -6.97 -7.37 -5.97
C ARG A 244 -5.86 -6.74 -6.81
N LEU A 245 -5.69 -7.16 -8.07
CA LEU A 245 -4.89 -6.40 -9.02
C LEU A 245 -5.70 -5.18 -9.44
N ARG A 246 -5.31 -4.02 -8.90
CA ARG A 246 -5.87 -2.74 -9.34
C ARG A 246 -5.49 -2.50 -10.80
N CYS A 247 -6.52 -2.28 -11.62
CA CYS A 247 -6.39 -2.08 -13.05
C CYS A 247 -7.11 -0.80 -13.49
N VAL A 248 -6.46 -0.01 -14.34
CA VAL A 248 -7.07 1.17 -14.99
C VAL A 248 -6.65 1.21 -16.45
N LEU A 249 -7.58 1.51 -17.33
CA LEU A 249 -7.31 1.78 -18.75
C LEU A 249 -7.17 3.28 -18.98
N ARG A 250 -6.22 3.66 -19.84
CA ARG A 250 -6.03 5.02 -20.34
C ARG A 250 -5.89 5.01 -21.86
N ASP A 251 -6.59 5.93 -22.50
CA ASP A 251 -6.34 6.25 -23.92
C ASP A 251 -5.06 7.07 -24.02
N GLU A 252 -4.27 6.76 -25.05
CA GLU A 252 -3.11 7.55 -25.45
C GLU A 252 -3.43 8.30 -26.75
N ASP A 253 -2.83 9.48 -26.94
CA ASP A 253 -3.09 10.35 -28.10
C ASP A 253 -2.69 9.72 -29.44
N ASP A 254 -1.79 8.73 -29.43
CA ASP A 254 -1.31 8.00 -30.60
C ASP A 254 -2.23 6.83 -31.02
N GLY A 255 -3.40 6.68 -30.38
CA GLY A 255 -4.35 5.60 -30.64
C GLY A 255 -4.00 4.28 -29.95
N ARG A 256 -2.99 4.28 -29.06
CA ARG A 256 -2.69 3.14 -28.19
C ARG A 256 -3.57 3.16 -26.94
N LEU A 257 -3.54 2.02 -26.26
CA LEU A 257 -4.25 1.77 -25.02
C LEU A 257 -3.24 1.36 -23.96
N THR A 258 -3.25 2.06 -22.84
CA THR A 258 -2.43 1.72 -21.68
C THR A 258 -3.27 1.06 -20.60
N LEU A 259 -2.87 -0.14 -20.17
CA LEU A 259 -3.38 -0.80 -18.98
C LEU A 259 -2.37 -0.65 -17.84
N LEU A 260 -2.79 0.06 -16.80
CA LEU A 260 -2.07 0.16 -15.54
C LEU A 260 -2.48 -1.03 -14.66
N GLY A 261 -1.59 -2.00 -14.44
CA GLY A 261 -1.84 -3.20 -13.65
C GLY A 261 -0.91 -3.25 -12.44
N GLY A 262 -1.39 -2.83 -11.26
CA GLY A 262 -0.54 -2.75 -10.06
C GLY A 262 0.66 -1.82 -10.28
N ARG A 263 1.88 -2.38 -10.18
CA ARG A 263 3.14 -1.65 -10.41
C ARG A 263 3.54 -1.54 -11.88
N ARG A 264 2.91 -2.31 -12.77
CA ARG A 264 3.28 -2.39 -14.17
C ARG A 264 2.35 -1.56 -15.04
N THR A 265 2.90 -1.12 -16.16
CA THR A 265 2.19 -0.42 -17.22
C THR A 265 2.35 -1.27 -18.48
N HIS A 266 1.25 -1.60 -19.13
CA HIS A 266 1.23 -2.43 -20.33
C HIS A 266 0.61 -1.65 -21.47
N SER A 267 1.32 -1.53 -22.59
CA SER A 267 0.82 -0.84 -23.77
C SER A 267 0.29 -1.84 -24.81
N PHE A 268 -0.89 -1.53 -25.35
CA PHE A 268 -1.62 -2.32 -26.34
C PHE A 268 -2.07 -1.45 -27.53
N PRO A 269 -2.36 -2.05 -28.70
CA PRO A 269 -3.09 -1.37 -29.76
C PRO A 269 -4.51 -0.99 -29.29
N GLY A 270 -5.07 0.11 -29.80
CA GLY A 270 -6.43 0.54 -29.46
C GLY A 270 -7.53 -0.48 -29.79
N SER A 271 -7.28 -1.42 -30.72
CA SER A 271 -8.25 -2.46 -31.10
C SER A 271 -8.67 -3.37 -29.93
N VAL A 272 -7.82 -3.56 -28.91
CA VAL A 272 -8.15 -4.43 -27.77
C VAL A 272 -9.01 -3.76 -26.70
N ARG A 273 -9.38 -2.48 -26.89
CA ARG A 273 -10.10 -1.67 -25.90
C ARG A 273 -11.42 -2.30 -25.45
N ALA A 274 -12.24 -2.79 -26.38
CA ALA A 274 -13.51 -3.42 -26.06
C ALA A 274 -13.29 -4.65 -25.16
N ALA A 275 -12.35 -5.53 -25.55
CA ALA A 275 -12.01 -6.73 -24.81
C ALA A 275 -11.52 -6.45 -23.38
N LEU A 276 -10.60 -5.50 -23.21
CA LEU A 276 -10.09 -5.15 -21.87
C LEU A 276 -11.15 -4.46 -21.02
N THR A 277 -12.00 -3.61 -21.61
CA THR A 277 -13.07 -2.93 -20.88
C THR A 277 -14.07 -3.95 -20.32
N GLU A 278 -14.52 -4.90 -21.16
CA GLU A 278 -15.43 -5.96 -20.74
C GLU A 278 -14.81 -6.84 -19.66
N LEU A 279 -13.55 -7.27 -19.84
CA LEU A 279 -12.86 -8.11 -18.87
C LEU A 279 -12.69 -7.42 -17.51
N LEU A 280 -12.42 -6.10 -17.49
CA LEU A 280 -12.32 -5.34 -16.24
C LEU A 280 -13.68 -5.11 -15.58
N ALA A 281 -14.76 -5.03 -16.36
CA ALA A 281 -16.12 -4.85 -15.84
C ALA A 281 -16.70 -6.15 -15.28
N VAL A 282 -16.56 -7.26 -16.02
CA VAL A 282 -17.11 -8.57 -15.63
C VAL A 282 -16.18 -9.29 -14.65
N GLY A 283 -14.87 -9.08 -14.76
CA GLY A 283 -13.86 -9.72 -13.92
C GLY A 283 -13.45 -11.13 -14.40
N GLU A 284 -14.26 -11.82 -15.19
CA GLU A 284 -13.93 -13.10 -15.82
C GLU A 284 -14.66 -13.29 -17.15
N LEU A 285 -13.98 -13.88 -18.14
CA LEU A 285 -14.53 -14.15 -19.46
C LEU A 285 -13.91 -15.41 -20.06
N LYS A 286 -14.65 -16.09 -20.95
CA LYS A 286 -14.03 -17.05 -21.86
C LYS A 286 -13.18 -16.30 -22.89
N VAL A 287 -12.05 -16.88 -23.28
CA VAL A 287 -11.18 -16.30 -24.31
C VAL A 287 -11.95 -16.06 -25.61
N GLY A 288 -12.82 -17.01 -25.98
CA GLY A 288 -13.68 -16.92 -27.16
C GLY A 288 -14.72 -15.80 -27.09
N ASP A 289 -15.03 -15.27 -25.92
CA ASP A 289 -16.06 -14.24 -25.73
C ASP A 289 -15.46 -12.82 -25.64
N LEU A 290 -14.14 -12.66 -25.79
CA LEU A 290 -13.48 -11.35 -25.77
C LEU A 290 -13.97 -10.49 -26.96
N PRO A 291 -14.70 -9.38 -26.71
CA PRO A 291 -15.36 -8.62 -27.77
C PRO A 291 -14.39 -7.79 -28.62
N GLY A 292 -14.80 -7.52 -29.86
CA GLY A 292 -14.09 -6.59 -30.76
C GLY A 292 -12.79 -7.12 -31.37
N LEU A 293 -12.53 -8.42 -31.26
CA LEU A 293 -11.33 -9.08 -31.75
C LEU A 293 -11.67 -10.31 -32.59
N GLU A 294 -10.82 -10.62 -33.57
CA GLU A 294 -10.88 -11.88 -34.32
C GLU A 294 -10.39 -13.07 -33.47
N PRO A 295 -10.79 -14.32 -33.79
CA PRO A 295 -10.47 -15.48 -32.95
C PRO A 295 -8.99 -15.64 -32.55
N ASP A 296 -8.06 -15.43 -33.49
CA ASP A 296 -6.62 -15.55 -33.23
C ASP A 296 -6.08 -14.40 -32.35
N GLU A 297 -6.67 -13.21 -32.50
CA GLU A 297 -6.33 -12.03 -31.69
C GLU A 297 -6.80 -12.20 -30.24
N ARG A 298 -7.96 -12.84 -30.01
CA ARG A 298 -8.47 -13.17 -28.67
C ARG A 298 -7.48 -14.05 -27.90
N ILE A 299 -7.01 -15.13 -28.53
CA ILE A 299 -6.02 -16.04 -27.94
C ILE A 299 -4.70 -15.31 -27.69
N THR A 300 -4.27 -14.47 -28.62
CA THR A 300 -3.03 -13.68 -28.50
C THR A 300 -3.09 -12.72 -27.32
N LEU A 301 -4.19 -11.98 -27.17
CA LEU A 301 -4.42 -11.08 -26.05
C LEU A 301 -4.45 -11.84 -24.72
N ALA A 302 -5.26 -12.90 -24.63
CA ALA A 302 -5.39 -13.70 -23.43
C ALA A 302 -4.04 -14.28 -22.98
N ARG A 303 -3.24 -14.82 -23.92
CA ARG A 303 -1.89 -15.33 -23.64
C ARG A 303 -0.99 -14.25 -23.04
N ARG A 304 -1.02 -13.04 -23.61
CA ARG A 304 -0.23 -11.91 -23.10
C ARG A 304 -0.68 -11.52 -21.69
N LEU A 305 -1.98 -11.45 -21.43
CA LEU A 305 -2.52 -11.10 -20.12
C LEU A 305 -2.17 -12.14 -19.04
N VAL A 306 -2.15 -13.44 -19.37
CA VAL A 306 -1.71 -14.51 -18.46
C VAL A 306 -0.21 -14.40 -18.18
N THR A 307 0.62 -14.23 -19.22
CA THR A 307 2.08 -14.13 -19.07
C THR A 307 2.52 -12.89 -18.28
N GLU A 308 1.81 -11.77 -18.45
CA GLU A 308 2.01 -10.55 -17.66
C GLU A 308 1.34 -10.61 -16.28
N ALA A 309 0.64 -11.71 -16.01
CA ALA A 309 -0.10 -11.98 -14.78
C ALA A 309 -1.16 -10.92 -14.45
N VAL A 310 -1.74 -10.30 -15.47
CA VAL A 310 -2.92 -9.45 -15.33
C VAL A 310 -4.16 -10.32 -15.02
N VAL A 311 -4.25 -11.46 -15.69
CA VAL A 311 -5.29 -12.46 -15.49
C VAL A 311 -4.68 -13.79 -15.07
N VAL A 312 -5.50 -14.64 -14.47
CA VAL A 312 -5.19 -16.03 -14.12
C VAL A 312 -6.18 -16.95 -14.81
N VAL A 313 -5.78 -18.21 -15.01
CA VAL A 313 -6.69 -19.29 -15.41
C VAL A 313 -7.03 -20.05 -14.13
N PRO A 314 -8.28 -19.99 -13.61
CA PRO A 314 -8.63 -20.49 -12.28
C PRO A 314 -8.24 -21.96 -12.03
N ASP A 315 -8.32 -22.80 -13.04
CA ASP A 315 -8.06 -24.24 -12.96
C ASP A 315 -6.65 -24.65 -13.44
N ALA A 316 -5.73 -23.69 -13.59
CA ALA A 316 -4.38 -23.98 -14.04
C ALA A 316 -3.59 -24.74 -12.96
N ALA A 317 -3.37 -26.03 -13.20
CA ALA A 317 -2.44 -26.86 -12.44
C ALA A 317 -1.18 -27.16 -13.27
N VAL A 318 -0.05 -27.34 -12.59
CA VAL A 318 1.08 -28.05 -13.22
C VAL A 318 0.63 -29.50 -13.33
N ALA A 319 0.63 -30.06 -14.54
CA ALA A 319 0.46 -31.50 -14.70
C ALA A 319 1.54 -32.19 -13.86
N GLY A 320 1.12 -32.82 -12.76
CA GLY A 320 2.02 -33.64 -11.95
C GLY A 320 2.50 -34.84 -12.76
N PRO A 321 3.66 -35.42 -12.42
CA PRO A 321 4.03 -36.74 -12.91
C PRO A 321 2.98 -37.79 -12.52
#